data_AF-A0A1M5LC19-F1
#
_entry.id   AF-A0A1M5LC19-F1
#
_cell.length_a   1.000
_cell.length_b   1.000
_cell.length_c   1.000
_cell.angle_alpha   90.00
_cell.angle_beta   90.00
_cell.angle_gamma   90.00
#
_symmetry.space_group_name_H-M   'P 1'
#
loop_
_entity.id
_entity.type
_entity.pdbx_description
1 polymer ?
#
loop_
_entity_poly.entity_id
_entity_poly.type
_entity_poly.pdbx_seq_one_letter_code
_entity_poly.pdbx_strand_id
1 'polypeptide(L)'
;MSVRLRIISAMQQIATEQQVTLPPLTDELSLHETGFDSLGFAILVARLEDDLGIDPFTISEDVAFPLTVGDFVRAYENVPA
;
A
#
# COMPACT_ATOMS: atom_id res chain seq x y z
N MET A 1 -3.05 -12.66 -10.59
CA MET A 1 -3.62 -11.36 -10.21
C MET A 1 -2.47 -10.41 -10.00
N SER A 2 -2.52 -9.19 -10.55
CA SER A 2 -1.45 -8.21 -10.36
C SER A 2 -1.42 -7.73 -8.91
N VAL A 3 -0.23 -7.61 -8.32
CA VAL A 3 -0.01 -7.08 -6.96
C VAL A 3 -0.75 -5.75 -6.76
N ARG A 4 -0.72 -4.87 -7.78
CA ARG A 4 -1.48 -3.61 -7.83
C ARG A 4 -2.96 -3.76 -7.47
N LEU A 5 -3.65 -4.77 -8.02
CA LEU A 5 -5.09 -4.97 -7.75
C LEU A 5 -5.34 -5.32 -6.29
N ARG A 6 -4.49 -6.15 -5.68
CA ARG A 6 -4.58 -6.52 -4.27
C ARG A 6 -4.35 -5.31 -3.36
N ILE A 7 -3.35 -4.49 -3.68
CA ILE A 7 -3.08 -3.22 -2.98
C ILE A 7 -4.30 -2.29 -3.05
N ILE A 8 -4.83 -2.04 -4.25
CA ILE A 8 -5.99 -1.17 -4.41
C ILE A 8 -7.22 -1.71 -3.67
N SER A 9 -7.49 -3.02 -3.74
CA SER A 9 -8.59 -3.63 -3.00
C SER A 9 -8.41 -3.50 -1.49
N ALA A 10 -7.21 -3.74 -0.97
CA ALA A 10 -6.92 -3.59 0.45
C ALA A 10 -7.09 -2.13 0.90
N MET A 11 -6.60 -1.16 0.12
CA MET A 11 -6.79 0.27 0.38
C MET A 11 -8.28 0.63 0.41
N GLN A 12 -9.06 0.22 -0.59
CA GLN A 12 -10.51 0.49 -0.63
C GLN A 12 -11.25 -0.08 0.58
N GLN A 13 -10.87 -1.29 1.00
CA GLN A 13 -11.48 -1.94 2.14
C GLN A 13 -11.17 -1.21 3.44
N ILE A 14 -9.90 -0.88 3.68
CA ILE A 14 -9.45 -0.16 4.86
C ILE A 14 -10.07 1.25 4.90
N ALA A 15 -10.17 1.93 3.76
CA ALA A 15 -10.82 3.23 3.68
C ALA A 15 -12.32 3.16 4.01
N THR A 16 -13.00 2.12 3.55
CA THR A 16 -14.40 1.88 3.91
C THR A 16 -14.53 1.60 5.42
N GLU A 17 -13.65 0.78 5.98
CA GLU A 17 -13.61 0.43 7.41
C GLU A 17 -13.32 1.64 8.31
N GLN A 18 -12.43 2.53 7.87
CA GLN A 18 -12.07 3.75 8.59
C GLN A 18 -12.93 4.97 8.22
N GLN A 19 -13.92 4.80 7.34
CA GLN A 19 -14.71 5.89 6.75
C GLN A 19 -13.85 7.01 6.13
N VAL A 20 -12.69 6.66 5.59
CA VAL A 20 -11.79 7.56 4.87
C VAL A 20 -12.28 7.67 3.42
N THR A 21 -12.37 8.89 2.91
CA THR A 21 -12.70 9.10 1.50
C THR A 21 -11.40 9.03 0.70
N LEU A 22 -11.17 7.92 0.02
CA LEU A 22 -10.02 7.79 -0.86
C LEU A 22 -10.19 8.67 -2.11
N PRO A 23 -9.23 9.56 -2.41
CA PRO A 23 -9.14 10.16 -3.73
C PRO A 23 -8.85 9.09 -4.79
N PRO A 24 -8.94 9.41 -6.10
CA PRO A 24 -8.60 8.47 -7.15
C PRO A 24 -7.17 7.93 -6.94
N LEU A 25 -7.06 6.60 -6.75
CA LEU A 25 -5.80 5.88 -6.52
C LEU A 25 -4.92 5.86 -7.78
N THR A 26 -4.39 7.03 -8.14
CA THR A 26 -3.45 7.23 -9.24
C THR A 26 -2.03 6.99 -8.75
N ASP A 27 -1.13 6.65 -9.68
CA ASP A 27 0.28 6.38 -9.35
C ASP A 27 1.00 7.63 -8.79
N GLU A 28 0.49 8.83 -9.09
CA GLU A 28 0.96 10.13 -8.61
C GLU A 28 0.36 10.54 -7.27
N LEU A 29 -0.67 9.83 -6.79
CA LEU A 29 -1.32 10.15 -5.52
C LEU A 29 -0.37 9.87 -4.36
N SER A 30 -0.11 10.89 -3.55
CA SER A 30 0.69 10.75 -2.34
C SER A 30 -0.01 9.85 -1.34
N LEU A 31 0.72 8.88 -0.77
CA LEU A 31 0.23 8.03 0.30
C LEU A 31 -0.27 8.83 1.50
N HIS A 32 0.42 9.91 1.84
CA HIS A 32 0.01 10.84 2.90
C HIS A 32 -1.29 11.61 2.57
N GLU A 33 -1.62 11.78 1.28
CA GLU A 33 -2.85 12.46 0.84
C GLU A 33 -4.05 11.51 0.70
N THR A 34 -3.84 10.20 0.89
CA THR A 34 -4.93 9.21 0.90
C THR A 34 -5.85 9.35 2.12
N GLY A 35 -5.40 10.07 3.16
CA GLY A 35 -6.06 10.12 4.47
C GLY A 35 -5.74 8.91 5.35
N PHE A 36 -4.85 8.02 4.93
CA PHE A 36 -4.30 7.00 5.83
C PHE A 36 -3.27 7.62 6.75
N ASP A 37 -3.58 7.63 8.04
CA ASP A 37 -2.60 7.85 9.09
C ASP A 37 -1.59 6.70 9.17
N SER A 38 -0.56 6.86 10.00
CA SER A 38 0.45 5.84 10.28
C SER A 38 -0.15 4.47 10.64
N LEU A 39 -1.30 4.45 11.35
CA LEU A 39 -2.02 3.21 11.66
C LEU A 39 -2.70 2.60 10.44
N GLY A 40 -3.32 3.42 9.57
CA GLY A 40 -3.93 2.93 8.33
C GLY A 40 -2.90 2.29 7.41
N PHE A 41 -1.70 2.86 7.36
CA PHE A 41 -0.56 2.27 6.67
C PHE A 41 -0.09 0.96 7.30
N ALA A 42 0.05 0.90 8.62
CA ALA A 42 0.45 -0.35 9.29
C ALA A 42 -0.56 -1.49 9.03
N ILE A 43 -1.86 -1.18 9.03
CA ILE A 43 -2.92 -2.15 8.70
C ILE A 43 -2.82 -2.57 7.23
N LEU A 44 -2.61 -1.63 6.31
CA LEU A 44 -2.47 -1.92 4.88
C LEU A 44 -1.29 -2.85 4.61
N VAL A 45 -0.13 -2.52 5.18
CA VAL A 45 1.10 -3.29 5.05
C VAL A 45 0.91 -4.69 5.65
N ALA A 46 0.39 -4.81 6.87
CA ALA A 46 0.12 -6.11 7.49
C ALA A 46 -0.87 -6.97 6.69
N ARG A 47 -1.90 -6.37 6.09
CA ARG A 47 -2.89 -7.09 5.27
C ARG A 47 -2.29 -7.56 3.95
N LEU A 48 -1.37 -6.79 3.37
CA LEU A 48 -0.65 -7.17 2.18
C LEU A 48 0.41 -8.24 2.47
N GLU A 49 1.08 -8.17 3.62
CA GLU A 49 1.97 -9.21 4.09
C GLU A 49 1.22 -10.54 4.27
N ASP A 50 0.02 -10.54 4.85
CA ASP A 50 -0.80 -11.76 4.99
C ASP A 50 -1.30 -12.30 3.63
N ASP A 51 -1.72 -11.42 2.72
CA ASP A 51 -2.31 -11.79 1.43
C ASP A 51 -1.26 -12.20 0.38
N LEU A 52 -0.14 -11.48 0.31
CA LEU A 52 0.95 -11.69 -0.65
C LEU A 52 2.13 -12.46 -0.08
N GLY A 53 2.30 -12.50 1.25
CA GLY A 53 3.46 -13.12 1.91
C GLY A 53 4.74 -12.28 1.84
N ILE A 54 4.65 -11.01 1.40
CA ILE A 54 5.81 -10.15 1.19
C ILE A 54 5.64 -8.79 1.89
N ASP A 55 6.73 -8.32 2.50
CA ASP A 55 6.80 -7.01 3.13
C ASP A 55 8.06 -6.25 2.65
N PRO A 56 7.95 -5.38 1.64
CA PRO A 56 9.12 -4.67 1.10
C PRO A 56 9.78 -3.72 2.11
N PHE A 57 9.09 -3.34 3.18
CA PHE A 57 9.59 -2.44 4.22
C PHE A 57 10.50 -3.14 5.24
N THR A 58 10.31 -4.43 5.41
CA THR A 58 11.06 -5.28 6.33
C THR A 58 12.18 -6.02 5.61
N ILE A 59 12.00 -6.33 4.32
CA ILE A 59 12.95 -7.12 3.53
C ILE A 59 14.14 -6.28 3.02
N SER A 60 13.97 -4.97 2.84
CA SER A 60 15.01 -4.11 2.25
C SER A 60 15.27 -2.86 3.09
N GLU A 61 16.43 -2.82 3.75
CA GLU A 61 16.91 -1.64 4.50
C GLU A 61 17.08 -0.39 3.62
N ASP A 62 17.17 -0.56 2.29
CA ASP A 62 17.34 0.51 1.30
C ASP A 62 16.04 0.87 0.54
N VAL A 63 14.90 0.24 0.86
CA VAL A 63 13.61 0.66 0.28
C VAL A 63 13.23 2.00 0.90
N ALA A 64 13.43 3.07 0.12
CA ALA A 64 12.90 4.38 0.44
C ALA A 64 11.39 4.26 0.67
N PHE A 65 10.90 4.86 1.75
CA PHE A 65 9.47 4.84 2.04
C PHE A 65 8.73 5.50 0.86
N PRO A 66 7.82 4.78 0.20
CA PRO A 66 7.17 5.25 -1.00
C PRO A 66 6.33 6.46 -0.65
N LEU A 67 6.50 7.51 -1.43
CA LEU A 67 5.76 8.75 -1.25
C LEU A 67 4.39 8.69 -1.92
N THR A 68 4.25 7.89 -2.98
CA THR A 68 3.03 7.77 -3.77
C THR A 68 2.53 6.33 -3.88
N VAL A 69 1.25 6.15 -4.23
CA VAL A 69 0.65 4.83 -4.48
C VAL A 69 1.41 4.07 -5.57
N GLY A 70 1.88 4.76 -6.61
CA GLY A 70 2.66 4.13 -7.68
C GLY A 70 3.99 3.58 -7.18
N ASP A 71 4.68 4.34 -6.32
CA ASP A 71 5.94 3.91 -5.72
C ASP A 71 5.73 2.71 -4.78
N PHE A 72 4.64 2.75 -4.00
CA PHE A 72 4.24 1.65 -3.12
C PHE A 72 3.95 0.37 -3.92
N VAL A 73 3.15 0.47 -4.99
CA VAL A 73 2.84 -0.67 -5.85
C VAL A 73 4.12 -1.24 -6.47
N ARG A 74 5.03 -0.38 -6.95
CA ARG A 74 6.33 -0.80 -7.49
C ARG A 74 7.21 -1.48 -6.46
N ALA A 75 7.20 -1.02 -5.21
CA ALA A 75 7.94 -1.65 -4.13
C ALA A 75 7.50 -3.11 -3.95
N TYR A 76 6.20 -3.38 -3.92
CA TYR A 76 5.67 -4.74 -3.84
C TYR A 76 5.84 -5.54 -5.15
N GLU A 77 5.74 -4.92 -6.33
CA GLU A 77 5.97 -5.60 -7.61
C GLU A 77 7.44 -6.00 -7.84
N ASN A 78 8.38 -5.25 -7.25
CA ASN A 78 9.81 -5.52 -7.36
C ASN A 78 10.30 -6.60 -6.38
N VAL A 79 9.51 -6.99 -5.39
CA VAL A 79 9.84 -8.13 -4.52
C VAL A 79 9.53 -9.41 -5.30
N PRO A 80 10.54 -10.26 -5.60
CA PRO A 80 10.26 -11.55 -6.23
C PRO A 80 9.48 -12.41 -5.24
N ALA A 81 8.27 -12.82 -5.66
CA ALA A 81 7.42 -13.77 -4.94
C ALA A 81 8.02 -15.18 -4.90
#